data_AF-A0A9N9AEX7-F1
#
_entry.id   AF-A0A9N9AEX7-F1
#
_cell.length_a   1.000
_cell.length_b   1.000
_cell.length_c   1.000
_cell.angle_alpha   90.00
_cell.angle_beta   90.00
_cell.angle_gamma   90.00
#
_symmetry.space_group_name_H-M   'P 1'
#
loop_
_entity.id
_entity.type
_entity.pdbx_description
1 polymer ?
#
loop_
_entity_poly.entity_id
_entity_poly.type
_entity_poly.pdbx_seq_one_letter_code
_entity_poly.pdbx_strand_id
1 'polypeptide(L)'
;MNRNNSVTPGSPSPATLHNSLSLPISTDLSTSVTSQQSWEYLRKQARQLENELEQKLTSYSKIAAQVGRSVGYGLGSKKNDGMAGNSSEAMELELEELIKKLTSVVNSMAEVVDRPSTTSTNPSMMHMLQRHRDILYDYSKEFKKTKANIQAAKNHSDLLSSVREDIRQA
;
A
#
# COMPACT_ATOMS: atom_id res chain seq x y z
N MET A 1 -47.63 50.84 -47.68
CA MET A 1 -47.98 50.17 -48.95
C MET A 1 -48.34 48.72 -48.65
N ASN A 2 -49.63 48.39 -48.77
CA ASN A 2 -50.15 47.01 -48.73
C ASN A 2 -49.62 46.16 -49.88
N ARG A 3 -49.24 44.91 -49.60
CA ARG A 3 -49.49 43.76 -50.47
C ARG A 3 -49.85 42.53 -49.63
N ASN A 4 -50.99 41.94 -49.99
CA ASN A 4 -51.69 40.85 -49.34
C ASN A 4 -51.34 39.49 -49.97
N ASN A 5 -51.74 38.42 -49.27
CA ASN A 5 -51.93 37.01 -49.67
C ASN A 5 -50.66 36.15 -49.85
N SER A 6 -50.59 34.89 -49.38
CA SER A 6 -51.65 33.88 -49.29
C SER A 6 -51.46 32.87 -48.14
N VAL A 7 -52.59 32.52 -47.53
CA VAL A 7 -52.84 31.41 -46.59
C VAL A 7 -52.84 30.06 -47.32
N THR A 8 -52.19 29.03 -46.76
CA THR A 8 -52.72 27.65 -46.74
C THR A 8 -52.20 26.88 -45.51
N PRO A 9 -53.07 26.17 -44.77
CA PRO A 9 -52.71 25.34 -43.62
C PRO A 9 -52.46 23.88 -44.05
N GLY A 10 -51.37 23.28 -43.56
CA GLY A 10 -51.09 21.85 -43.71
C GLY A 10 -50.94 21.21 -42.34
N SER A 11 -52.00 20.55 -41.89
CA SER A 11 -52.08 19.77 -40.65
C SER A 11 -51.10 18.59 -40.60
N PRO A 12 -50.83 18.04 -39.40
CA PRO A 12 -49.80 17.05 -39.14
C PRO A 12 -50.26 15.64 -39.53
N SER A 13 -49.32 14.75 -39.85
CA SER A 13 -49.59 13.32 -39.83
C SER A 13 -48.37 12.50 -39.40
N PRO A 14 -48.61 11.34 -38.77
CA PRO A 14 -47.72 10.74 -37.79
C PRO A 14 -47.01 9.47 -38.33
N ALA A 15 -45.97 9.08 -37.60
CA ALA A 15 -45.38 7.75 -37.54
C ALA A 15 -44.81 7.13 -38.83
N THR A 16 -43.49 7.04 -38.89
CA THR A 16 -42.83 5.72 -39.02
C THR A 16 -41.45 5.81 -38.36
N LEU A 17 -41.35 5.20 -37.18
CA LEU A 17 -40.09 4.82 -36.57
C LEU A 17 -39.43 3.77 -37.48
N HIS A 18 -38.31 4.10 -38.10
CA HIS A 18 -37.29 3.07 -38.33
C HIS A 18 -36.10 3.39 -37.43
N ASN A 19 -36.10 2.71 -36.29
CA ASN A 19 -34.97 2.65 -35.41
C ASN A 19 -34.05 1.55 -35.93
N SER A 20 -33.21 1.87 -36.91
CA SER A 20 -32.15 0.97 -37.35
C SER A 20 -30.92 1.14 -36.46
N LEU A 21 -31.08 0.92 -35.14
CA LEU A 21 -29.94 0.64 -34.27
C LEU A 21 -29.57 -0.83 -34.46
N SER A 22 -28.59 -1.08 -35.31
CA SER A 22 -27.70 -2.23 -35.14
C SER A 22 -26.34 -1.71 -34.72
N LEU A 23 -26.25 -1.35 -33.44
CA LEU A 23 -24.97 -1.37 -32.74
C LEU A 23 -24.66 -2.84 -32.42
N PRO A 24 -23.44 -3.32 -32.65
CA PRO A 24 -23.05 -4.58 -32.04
C PRO A 24 -23.17 -4.41 -30.53
N ILE A 25 -24.01 -5.23 -29.88
CA ILE A 25 -23.92 -5.45 -28.44
C ILE A 25 -22.60 -6.20 -28.23
N SER A 26 -21.52 -5.42 -28.19
CA SER A 26 -20.22 -5.92 -27.83
C SER A 26 -20.28 -6.27 -26.35
N THR A 27 -20.03 -7.53 -26.09
CA THR A 27 -19.72 -8.15 -24.81
C THR A 27 -18.67 -7.34 -24.03
N ASP A 28 -19.06 -6.28 -23.33
CA ASP A 28 -18.19 -5.52 -22.41
C ASP A 28 -18.81 -5.31 -21.01
N LEU A 29 -19.63 -6.26 -20.57
CA LEU A 29 -20.03 -6.33 -19.16
C LEU A 29 -19.10 -7.28 -18.37
N SER A 30 -18.57 -8.31 -19.01
CA SER A 30 -17.67 -9.27 -18.35
C SER A 30 -16.30 -8.68 -18.00
N THR A 31 -15.77 -7.74 -18.80
CA THR A 31 -14.44 -7.15 -18.58
C THR A 31 -14.42 -6.10 -17.45
N SER A 32 -15.49 -5.32 -17.32
CA SER A 32 -15.65 -4.31 -16.27
C SER A 32 -15.87 -4.94 -14.90
N VAL A 33 -16.74 -5.96 -14.82
CA VAL A 33 -17.01 -6.69 -13.57
C VAL A 33 -15.77 -7.44 -13.07
N THR A 34 -15.00 -8.08 -13.96
CA THR A 34 -13.75 -8.77 -13.57
C THR A 34 -12.69 -7.79 -13.09
N SER A 35 -12.58 -6.61 -13.71
CA SER A 35 -11.66 -5.54 -13.26
C SER A 35 -12.05 -4.98 -11.90
N GLN A 36 -13.35 -4.80 -11.64
CA GLN A 36 -13.85 -4.38 -10.33
C GLN A 36 -13.65 -5.45 -9.25
N GLN A 37 -13.86 -6.73 -9.57
CA GLN A 37 -13.56 -7.85 -8.67
C GLN A 37 -12.05 -7.94 -8.35
N SER A 38 -11.20 -7.72 -9.36
CA SER A 38 -9.75 -7.66 -9.20
C SER A 38 -9.32 -6.49 -8.29
N TRP A 39 -9.88 -5.30 -8.50
CA TRP A 39 -9.62 -4.14 -7.66
C TRP A 39 -10.04 -4.34 -6.21
N GLU A 40 -11.26 -4.82 -5.97
CA GLU A 40 -11.78 -5.07 -4.62
C GLU A 40 -10.94 -6.14 -3.88
N TYR A 41 -10.46 -7.15 -4.60
CA TYR A 41 -9.53 -8.14 -4.05
C TYR A 41 -8.18 -7.51 -3.68
N LEU A 42 -7.59 -6.70 -4.57
CA LEU A 42 -6.32 -6.00 -4.31
C LEU A 42 -6.45 -5.02 -3.13
N ARG A 43 -7.55 -4.27 -3.05
CA ARG A 43 -7.86 -3.38 -1.92
C ARG A 43 -7.88 -4.13 -0.59
N LYS A 44 -8.60 -5.26 -0.54
CA LYS A 44 -8.67 -6.10 0.68
C LYS A 44 -7.30 -6.65 1.06
N GLN A 45 -6.52 -7.12 0.08
CA GLN A 45 -5.16 -7.61 0.32
C GLN A 45 -4.24 -6.50 0.83
N ALA A 46 -4.26 -5.31 0.23
CA ALA A 46 -3.46 -4.18 0.67
C ALA A 46 -3.77 -3.84 2.13
N ARG A 47 -5.06 -3.76 2.49
CA ARG A 47 -5.50 -3.51 3.87
C ARG A 47 -5.02 -4.57 4.85
N GLN A 48 -5.07 -5.84 4.46
CA GLN A 48 -4.60 -6.95 5.29
C GLN A 48 -3.09 -6.86 5.53
N LEU A 49 -2.30 -6.64 4.46
CA LEU A 49 -0.85 -6.49 4.55
C LEU A 49 -0.45 -5.27 5.38
N GLU A 50 -1.17 -4.15 5.25
CA GLU A 50 -0.97 -2.96 6.08
C GLU A 50 -1.17 -3.28 7.57
N ASN A 51 -2.27 -3.94 7.93
CA ASN A 51 -2.56 -4.29 9.32
C ASN A 51 -1.51 -5.25 9.91
N GLU A 52 -1.04 -6.21 9.10
CA GLU A 52 0.01 -7.14 9.52
C GLU A 52 1.34 -6.42 9.70
N LEU A 53 1.70 -5.55 8.76
CA LEU A 53 2.90 -4.73 8.80
C LEU A 53 2.91 -3.81 10.03
N GLU A 54 1.78 -3.19 10.37
CA GLU A 54 1.63 -2.35 11.56
C GLU A 54 1.87 -3.13 12.86
N GLN A 55 1.27 -4.31 13.00
CA GLN A 55 1.42 -5.17 14.17
C GLN A 55 2.86 -5.64 14.36
N LYS A 56 3.50 -6.07 13.27
CA LYS A 56 4.89 -6.52 13.27
C LYS A 56 5.84 -5.36 13.56
N LEU A 57 5.63 -4.20 12.94
CA LEU A 57 6.45 -3.01 13.14
C LEU A 57 6.35 -2.50 14.58
N THR A 58 5.15 -2.53 15.17
CA THR A 58 4.95 -2.19 16.59
C THR A 58 5.70 -3.13 17.51
N SER A 59 5.68 -4.43 17.21
CA SER A 59 6.41 -5.45 17.99
C SER A 59 7.92 -5.29 17.85
N TYR A 60 8.40 -5.02 16.64
CA TYR A 60 9.80 -4.75 16.34
C TYR A 60 10.30 -3.47 17.02
N SER A 61 9.49 -2.41 17.04
CA SER A 61 9.76 -1.16 17.77
C SER A 61 9.87 -1.36 19.28
N LYS A 62 9.04 -2.25 19.88
CA LYS A 62 9.17 -2.63 21.29
C LYS A 62 10.52 -3.29 21.59
N ILE A 63 10.99 -4.17 20.71
CA ILE A 63 12.32 -4.78 20.83
C ILE A 63 13.39 -3.70 20.74
N ALA A 64 13.30 -2.79 19.77
CA ALA A 64 14.24 -1.68 19.66
C ALA A 64 14.30 -0.81 20.92
N ALA A 65 13.14 -0.50 21.51
CA ALA A 65 13.07 0.25 22.77
C ALA A 65 13.63 -0.54 23.95
N GLN A 66 13.43 -1.87 24.00
CA GLN A 66 14.00 -2.75 25.03
C GLN A 66 15.52 -2.83 24.94
N VAL A 67 16.07 -2.99 23.73
CA VAL A 67 17.52 -3.01 23.50
C VAL A 67 18.13 -1.66 23.87
N GLY A 68 17.52 -0.53 23.50
CA GLY A 68 17.99 0.80 23.90
C GLY A 68 18.00 1.03 25.43
N ARG A 69 17.00 0.50 26.17
CA ARG A 69 16.96 0.60 27.64
C ARG A 69 18.02 -0.25 28.33
N SER A 70 18.33 -1.44 27.79
CA SER A 70 19.42 -2.30 28.28
C SER A 70 20.76 -1.54 28.28
N VAL A 71 20.97 -0.75 27.23
CA VAL A 71 22.19 0.04 27.03
C VAL A 71 22.29 1.24 27.99
N GLY A 72 21.20 1.98 28.21
CA GLY A 72 21.22 3.24 28.97
C GLY A 72 21.44 3.11 30.48
N TYR A 73 21.14 1.95 31.09
CA TYR A 73 21.21 1.77 32.55
C TYR A 73 22.44 0.99 33.04
N GLY A 74 23.37 0.61 32.15
CA GLY A 74 24.57 -0.15 32.54
C GLY A 74 24.29 -1.49 33.23
N LEU A 75 23.02 -1.92 33.28
CA LEU A 75 22.58 -3.18 33.84
C LEU A 75 22.87 -4.24 32.78
N GLY A 76 24.08 -4.79 32.82
CA GLY A 76 24.53 -5.86 31.94
C GLY A 76 23.67 -7.11 32.03
N SER A 77 22.51 -7.10 31.35
CA SER A 77 21.67 -8.27 31.13
C SER A 77 22.30 -9.14 30.05
N LYS A 78 23.45 -9.73 30.38
CA LYS A 78 24.28 -10.63 29.57
C LYS A 78 23.58 -11.94 29.18
N LYS A 79 22.27 -12.09 29.44
CA LYS A 79 21.50 -13.32 29.19
C LYS A 79 20.46 -13.21 28.06
N ASN A 80 20.13 -12.01 27.59
CA ASN A 80 19.09 -11.83 26.56
C ASN A 80 19.60 -11.26 25.22
N ASP A 81 20.87 -10.84 25.13
CA ASP A 81 21.37 -10.09 23.96
C ASP A 81 21.43 -10.96 22.69
N GLY A 82 21.90 -12.20 22.79
CA GLY A 82 21.91 -13.14 21.66
C GLY A 82 20.51 -13.58 21.20
N MET A 83 19.59 -13.85 22.13
CA MET A 83 18.23 -14.27 21.78
C MET A 83 17.41 -13.11 21.18
N ALA A 84 17.58 -11.89 21.71
CA ALA A 84 16.94 -10.69 21.18
C ALA A 84 17.52 -10.30 19.80
N GLY A 85 18.83 -10.51 19.59
CA GLY A 85 19.50 -10.32 18.30
C GLY A 85 18.88 -11.19 17.20
N ASN A 86 18.82 -12.50 17.40
CA ASN A 86 18.25 -13.45 16.44
C ASN A 86 16.74 -13.21 16.23
N SER A 87 16.00 -12.87 17.29
CA SER A 87 14.57 -12.55 17.18
C SER A 87 14.33 -11.24 16.41
N SER A 88 15.21 -10.24 16.53
CA SER A 88 15.11 -9.00 15.77
C SER A 88 15.36 -9.22 14.28
N GLU A 89 16.35 -10.04 13.92
CA GLU A 89 16.73 -10.32 12.54
C GLU A 89 15.65 -11.12 11.80
N ALA A 90 15.02 -12.10 12.47
CA ALA A 90 13.88 -12.81 11.91
C ALA A 90 12.68 -11.87 11.63
N MET A 91 12.40 -10.92 12.53
CA MET A 91 11.35 -9.92 12.31
C MET A 91 11.70 -8.93 11.20
N GLU A 92 12.99 -8.60 11.02
CA GLU A 92 13.45 -7.77 9.91
C GLU A 92 13.16 -8.41 8.57
N LEU A 93 13.49 -9.70 8.40
CA LEU A 93 13.21 -10.43 7.17
C LEU A 93 11.71 -10.49 6.87
N GLU A 94 10.88 -10.75 7.89
CA GLU A 94 9.43 -10.79 7.74
C GLU A 94 8.84 -9.41 7.37
N LEU A 95 9.33 -8.32 7.98
CA LEU A 95 8.94 -6.96 7.63
C LEU A 95 9.36 -6.58 6.21
N GLU A 96 10.57 -6.95 5.78
CA GLU A 96 11.06 -6.75 4.42
C GLU A 96 10.18 -7.51 3.40
N GLU A 97 9.79 -8.75 3.71
CA GLU A 97 8.89 -9.54 2.88
C GLU A 97 7.49 -8.92 2.80
N LEU A 98 6.93 -8.45 3.92
CA LEU A 98 5.62 -7.79 3.96
C LEU A 98 5.62 -6.48 3.17
N ILE A 99 6.67 -5.65 3.30
CA ILE A 99 6.84 -4.42 2.50
C ILE A 99 6.90 -4.77 1.00
N LYS A 100 7.65 -5.80 0.63
CA LYS A 100 7.75 -6.26 -0.76
C LYS A 100 6.40 -6.73 -1.31
N LYS A 101 5.64 -7.50 -0.52
CA LYS A 101 4.28 -7.95 -0.88
C LYS A 101 3.34 -6.77 -1.06
N LEU A 102 3.31 -5.83 -0.11
CA LEU A 102 2.46 -4.64 -0.19
C LEU A 102 2.82 -3.79 -1.42
N THR A 103 4.12 -3.63 -1.71
CA THR A 103 4.59 -2.95 -2.93
C THR A 103 4.05 -3.62 -4.19
N SER A 104 4.10 -4.96 -4.28
CA SER A 104 3.56 -5.70 -5.42
C SER A 104 2.05 -5.50 -5.59
N VAL A 105 1.30 -5.49 -4.48
CA VAL A 105 -0.15 -5.24 -4.51
C VAL A 105 -0.44 -3.80 -4.95
N VAL A 106 0.27 -2.82 -4.42
CA VAL A 106 0.15 -1.40 -4.80
C VAL A 106 0.49 -1.18 -6.27
N ASN A 107 1.51 -1.85 -6.80
CA ASN A 107 1.83 -1.82 -8.23
C ASN A 107 0.71 -2.46 -9.06
N SER A 108 0.17 -3.60 -8.63
CA SER A 108 -0.97 -4.23 -9.31
C SER A 108 -2.22 -3.33 -9.30
N MET A 109 -2.44 -2.59 -8.21
CA MET A 109 -3.49 -1.58 -8.12
C MET A 109 -3.25 -0.42 -9.10
N ALA A 110 -1.98 0.00 -9.27
CA ALA A 110 -1.61 1.02 -10.26
C ALA A 110 -1.90 0.55 -11.69
N GLU A 111 -1.53 -0.68 -12.05
CA GLU A 111 -1.83 -1.26 -13.37
C GLU A 111 -3.35 -1.27 -13.65
N VAL A 112 -4.18 -1.57 -12.65
CA VAL A 112 -5.64 -1.55 -12.78
C VAL A 112 -6.19 -0.13 -12.99
N VAL A 113 -5.56 0.88 -12.38
CA VAL A 113 -5.94 2.30 -12.52
C VAL A 113 -5.45 2.89 -13.85
N ASP A 114 -4.24 2.50 -14.28
CA ASP A 114 -3.59 2.98 -15.50
C ASP A 114 -4.11 2.28 -16.76
N ARG A 115 -4.81 1.14 -16.60
CA ARG A 115 -5.41 0.42 -17.73
C ARG A 115 -6.40 1.34 -18.47
N PRO A 116 -6.17 1.64 -19.75
CA PRO A 116 -7.05 2.50 -20.53
C PRO A 116 -8.35 1.75 -20.80
N SER A 117 -9.34 1.97 -19.94
CA SER A 117 -10.72 1.54 -20.18
C SER A 117 -11.46 2.64 -20.94
N THR A 118 -12.48 2.27 -21.70
CA THR A 118 -13.41 3.20 -22.39
C THR A 118 -14.21 4.07 -21.42
N THR A 119 -14.13 3.75 -20.12
CA THR A 119 -14.73 4.45 -19.00
C THR A 119 -13.69 5.32 -18.30
N SER A 120 -14.04 6.58 -18.02
CA SER A 120 -13.20 7.56 -17.33
C SER A 120 -12.55 6.99 -16.07
N THR A 121 -11.23 7.18 -15.91
CA THR A 121 -10.46 6.81 -14.72
C THR A 121 -11.20 7.20 -13.44
N ASN A 122 -11.49 6.24 -12.57
CA ASN A 122 -12.24 6.48 -11.33
C ASN A 122 -11.37 7.28 -10.33
N PRO A 123 -11.67 8.55 -10.04
CA PRO A 123 -10.83 9.38 -9.16
C PRO A 123 -10.69 8.75 -7.76
N SER A 124 -11.73 8.09 -7.26
CA SER A 124 -11.72 7.38 -5.98
C SER A 124 -10.69 6.25 -5.91
N MET A 125 -10.46 5.53 -7.02
CA MET A 125 -9.44 4.47 -7.09
C MET A 125 -8.04 5.09 -7.07
N MET A 126 -7.84 6.18 -7.80
CA MET A 126 -6.57 6.91 -7.83
C MET A 126 -6.19 7.50 -6.45
N HIS A 127 -7.15 8.13 -5.77
CA HIS A 127 -6.93 8.63 -4.40
C HIS A 127 -6.56 7.52 -3.42
N MET A 128 -7.23 6.36 -3.53
CA MET A 128 -6.93 5.23 -2.67
C MET A 128 -5.55 4.63 -2.95
N LEU A 129 -5.19 4.46 -4.23
CA LEU A 129 -3.85 4.02 -4.63
C LEU A 129 -2.79 4.94 -4.04
N GLN A 130 -3.00 6.26 -4.14
CA GLN A 130 -2.10 7.24 -3.54
C GLN A 130 -1.98 7.04 -2.03
N ARG A 131 -3.10 6.82 -1.33
CA ARG A 131 -3.08 6.55 0.11
C ARG A 131 -2.26 5.32 0.47
N HIS A 132 -2.39 4.23 -0.28
CA HIS A 132 -1.59 3.02 -0.07
C HIS A 132 -0.09 3.26 -0.32
N ARG A 133 0.26 4.09 -1.32
CA ARG A 133 1.66 4.50 -1.57
C ARG A 133 2.24 5.31 -0.40
N ASP A 134 1.47 6.26 0.12
CA ASP A 134 1.91 7.09 1.25
C ASP A 134 2.10 6.22 2.50
N ILE A 135 1.16 5.32 2.80
CA ILE A 135 1.24 4.38 3.92
C ILE A 135 2.47 3.46 3.77
N LEU A 136 2.68 2.89 2.59
CA LEU A 136 3.85 2.05 2.30
C LEU A 136 5.17 2.81 2.51
N TYR A 137 5.22 4.07 2.09
CA TYR A 137 6.39 4.92 2.30
C TYR A 137 6.66 5.16 3.79
N ASP A 138 5.63 5.50 4.56
CA ASP A 138 5.75 5.73 6.00
C ASP A 138 6.23 4.47 6.74
N TYR A 139 5.65 3.30 6.43
CA TYR A 139 6.10 2.04 7.02
C TYR A 139 7.54 1.68 6.64
N SER A 140 7.92 1.89 5.38
CA SER A 140 9.30 1.64 4.92
C SER A 140 10.30 2.54 5.62
N LYS A 141 9.95 3.81 5.84
CA LYS A 141 10.77 4.78 6.55
C LYS A 141 10.91 4.41 8.03
N GLU A 142 9.81 4.08 8.69
CA GLU A 142 9.82 3.74 10.12
C GLU A 142 10.53 2.40 10.38
N PHE A 143 10.39 1.43 9.46
CA PHE A 143 11.17 0.18 9.50
C PHE A 143 12.68 0.45 9.47
N LYS A 144 13.15 1.24 8.49
CA LYS A 144 14.57 1.62 8.39
C LYS A 144 15.08 2.34 9.63
N LYS A 145 14.29 3.26 10.17
CA LYS A 145 14.62 3.99 11.40
C LYS A 145 14.75 3.06 12.60
N THR A 146 13.81 2.13 12.76
CA THR A 146 13.83 1.17 13.87
C THR A 146 15.00 0.21 13.73
N LYS A 147 15.28 -0.27 12.51
CA LYS A 147 16.45 -1.11 12.20
C LYS A 147 17.77 -0.43 12.52
N ALA A 148 17.93 0.83 12.12
CA ALA A 148 19.10 1.63 12.47
C ALA A 148 19.27 1.78 14.00
N ASN A 149 18.17 1.96 14.73
CA ASN A 149 18.19 2.07 16.19
C ASN A 149 18.64 0.75 16.86
N ILE A 150 18.13 -0.40 16.40
CA ILE A 150 18.57 -1.71 16.90
C ILE A 150 20.06 -1.93 16.60
N GLN A 151 20.50 -1.65 15.38
CA GLN A 151 21.89 -1.84 15.00
C GLN A 151 22.84 -0.93 15.80
N ALA A 152 22.48 0.33 16.01
CA ALA A 152 23.26 1.25 16.84
C ALA A 152 23.39 0.74 18.28
N ALA A 153 22.32 0.19 18.85
CA ALA A 153 22.33 -0.36 20.19
C ALA A 153 23.15 -1.67 20.29
N LYS A 154 23.10 -2.54 19.27
CA LYS A 154 23.95 -3.73 19.15
C LYS A 154 25.43 -3.35 19.08
N ASN A 155 25.80 -2.45 18.16
CA ASN A 155 27.18 -1.99 18.00
C ASN A 155 27.75 -1.42 19.32
N HIS A 156 26.92 -0.67 20.07
CA HIS A 156 27.33 -0.14 21.37
C HIS A 156 27.52 -1.24 22.43
N SER A 157 26.66 -2.27 22.44
CA SER A 157 26.83 -3.47 23.30
C SER A 157 28.15 -4.19 23.00
N ASP A 158 28.44 -4.42 21.72
CA ASP A 158 29.65 -5.12 21.26
C ASP A 158 30.93 -4.39 21.68
N LEU A 159 30.97 -3.06 21.50
CA LEU A 159 32.09 -2.22 21.93
C LEU A 159 32.30 -2.30 23.45
N LEU A 160 31.22 -2.20 24.25
CA LEU A 160 31.31 -2.34 25.71
C LEU A 160 31.73 -3.74 26.16
N SER A 161 31.34 -4.78 25.42
CA SER A 161 31.77 -6.15 25.71
C SER A 161 33.27 -6.32 25.46
N SER A 162 33.76 -5.86 24.30
CA SER A 162 35.18 -5.88 23.94
C SER A 162 36.04 -5.17 24.99
N VAL A 163 35.67 -3.94 25.38
CA VAL A 163 36.41 -3.17 26.40
C VAL A 163 36.44 -3.90 27.75
N ARG A 164 35.34 -4.54 28.16
CA ARG A 164 35.31 -5.31 29.41
C ARG A 164 36.19 -6.56 29.37
N GLU A 165 36.36 -7.17 28.20
CA GLU A 165 37.24 -8.32 28.02
C GLU A 165 38.72 -7.90 28.06
N ASP A 166 39.07 -6.80 27.39
CA ASP A 166 40.43 -6.25 27.42
C ASP A 166 40.85 -5.83 28.83
N ILE A 167 39.96 -5.18 29.61
CA ILE A 167 40.22 -4.80 31.01
C ILE A 167 40.43 -6.03 31.91
N ARG A 168 39.80 -7.16 31.60
CA ARG A 168 39.96 -8.40 32.39
C ARG A 168 41.23 -9.18 32.03
N GLN A 169 41.81 -8.93 30.86
CA GLN A 169 43.02 -9.60 30.38
C GLN A 169 44.31 -8.80 30.61
N ALA A 170 44.19 -7.53 31.02
CA ALA A 170 45.29 -6.66 31.45
C ALA A 170 45.51 -6.75 32.97
#